data_AF-A0A7J9H7W3-F1
#
_entry.id   AF-A0A7J9H7W3-F1
#
_cell.length_a   1.000
_cell.length_b   1.000
_cell.length_c   1.000
_cell.angle_alpha   90.00
_cell.angle_beta   90.00
_cell.angle_gamma   90.00
#
_symmetry.space_group_name_H-M   'P 1'
#
loop_
_entity.id
_entity.type
_entity.pdbx_description
1 polymer ?
#
loop_
_entity_poly.entity_id
_entity_poly.type
_entity_poly.pdbx_seq_one_letter_code
_entity_poly.pdbx_strand_id
1 'polypeptide(L)'
;GPIPGLLFISTEKVAFCGERWINVTSSAGQVLATLPYKVLVPIRKIKRVNRSENVKNPEEKYIEIVNDCVYTLYVKTGWMMKAGTDSRISVVLGDSFGRSVWIPELRSWGLMPDAHDYFERGSLDVFSGRGSCIGSPCRLNLTSDGSEWHHGWYCDYIEVTSTGPQQPCAQTVFYVDQWLATDIPPFQLTAFRDGCYMRDEPRKRGTNVPLIVGNPERPA
;
A
#
# COMPACT_ATOMS: atom_id res chain seq x y z
N GLY A 1 -8.60 19.60 -16.26
CA GLY A 1 -10.00 20.01 -16.47
C GLY A 1 -10.86 18.78 -16.66
N PRO A 2 -12.16 18.84 -16.32
CA PRO A 2 -13.08 17.72 -16.47
C PRO A 2 -13.13 17.22 -17.93
N ILE A 3 -13.20 15.90 -18.11
CA ILE A 3 -13.32 15.27 -19.43
C ILE A 3 -14.82 15.15 -19.74
N PRO A 4 -15.34 15.77 -20.81
CA PRO A 4 -16.72 15.57 -21.22
C PRO A 4 -16.92 14.13 -21.72
N GLY A 5 -18.10 13.57 -21.46
CA GLY A 5 -18.41 12.21 -21.85
C GLY A 5 -19.72 11.70 -21.26
N LEU A 6 -20.03 10.45 -21.59
CA LEU A 6 -21.26 9.78 -21.20
C LEU A 6 -21.01 8.90 -19.97
N LEU A 7 -21.78 9.15 -18.91
CA LEU A 7 -21.80 8.34 -17.69
C LEU A 7 -22.96 7.34 -17.76
N PHE A 8 -22.63 6.06 -17.70
CA PHE A 8 -23.58 4.96 -17.64
C PHE A 8 -23.63 4.41 -16.22
N ILE A 9 -24.83 4.32 -15.66
CA ILE A 9 -25.08 3.77 -14.33
C ILE A 9 -26.10 2.64 -14.49
N SER A 10 -25.77 1.48 -13.94
CA SER A 10 -26.63 0.30 -13.89
C SER A 10 -26.50 -0.36 -12.53
N THR A 11 -27.34 -1.36 -12.26
CA THR A 11 -27.24 -2.19 -11.05
C THR A 11 -25.97 -3.05 -11.03
N GLU A 12 -25.29 -3.25 -12.17
CA GLU A 12 -24.09 -4.09 -12.25
C GLU A 12 -22.78 -3.31 -12.29
N LYS A 13 -22.76 -2.14 -12.93
CA LYS A 13 -21.54 -1.34 -13.14
C LYS A 13 -21.84 0.14 -13.33
N VAL A 14 -20.87 0.97 -12.96
CA VAL A 14 -20.74 2.36 -13.39
C VAL A 14 -19.65 2.42 -14.47
N ALA A 15 -19.92 3.07 -15.59
CA ALA A 15 -18.94 3.25 -16.65
C ALA A 15 -18.94 4.68 -17.18
N PHE A 16 -17.77 5.20 -17.51
CA PHE A 16 -17.60 6.49 -18.16
C PHE A 16 -16.92 6.29 -19.51
N CYS A 17 -17.45 6.92 -20.55
CA CYS A 17 -16.84 6.98 -21.87
C CYS A 17 -16.62 8.44 -22.25
N GLY A 18 -15.35 8.86 -22.29
CA GLY A 18 -14.95 10.21 -22.68
C GLY A 18 -15.13 10.43 -24.17
N GLU A 19 -15.52 11.65 -24.53
CA GLU A 19 -15.59 12.11 -25.93
C GLU A 19 -14.21 12.41 -26.52
N ARG A 20 -13.21 12.60 -25.65
CA ARG A 20 -11.82 12.77 -26.06
C ARG A 20 -11.16 11.42 -26.33
N TRP A 21 -10.55 11.34 -27.49
CA TRP A 21 -9.78 10.19 -27.92
C TRP A 21 -8.34 10.29 -27.41
N ILE A 22 -7.77 9.17 -26.97
CA ILE A 22 -6.38 9.05 -26.50
C ILE A 22 -5.59 8.23 -27.51
N ASN A 23 -4.42 8.74 -27.89
CA ASN A 23 -3.49 8.05 -28.78
C ASN A 23 -2.61 7.10 -27.97
N VAL A 24 -2.68 5.81 -28.29
CA VAL A 24 -1.74 4.79 -27.85
C VAL A 24 -0.53 4.85 -28.79
N THR A 25 0.66 5.11 -28.25
CA THR A 25 1.89 5.24 -29.02
C THR A 25 2.86 4.09 -28.73
N SER A 26 3.59 3.66 -29.75
CA SER A 26 4.71 2.72 -29.67
C SER A 26 5.89 3.33 -28.90
N SER A 27 6.81 2.48 -28.42
CA SER A 27 8.10 2.92 -27.88
C SER A 27 8.92 3.74 -28.89
N ALA A 28 8.70 3.56 -30.20
CA ALA A 28 9.30 4.34 -31.27
C ALA A 28 8.55 5.65 -31.60
N GLY A 29 7.48 5.99 -30.84
CA GLY A 29 6.70 7.23 -31.01
C GLY A 29 5.58 7.16 -32.05
N GLN A 30 5.43 6.05 -32.77
CA GLN A 30 4.36 5.87 -33.76
C GLN A 30 3.00 5.64 -33.09
N VAL A 31 1.94 6.34 -33.52
CA VAL A 31 0.57 6.12 -33.01
C VAL A 31 0.05 4.78 -33.52
N LEU A 32 -0.25 3.87 -32.61
CA LEU A 32 -0.73 2.51 -32.88
C LEU A 32 -2.25 2.40 -32.89
N ALA A 33 -2.94 3.18 -32.06
CA ALA A 33 -4.39 3.21 -31.99
C ALA A 33 -4.88 4.50 -31.33
N THR A 34 -6.08 4.93 -31.67
CA THR A 34 -6.76 6.06 -31.04
C THR A 34 -8.06 5.56 -30.45
N LEU A 35 -8.17 5.54 -29.12
CA LEU A 35 -9.27 4.91 -28.39
C LEU A 35 -9.98 5.93 -27.50
N PRO A 36 -11.31 5.83 -27.33
CA PRO A 36 -12.02 6.67 -26.36
C PRO A 36 -11.56 6.33 -24.94
N TYR A 37 -11.42 7.35 -24.09
CA TYR A 37 -11.12 7.13 -22.68
C TYR A 37 -12.29 6.41 -22.00
N LYS A 38 -12.06 5.18 -21.51
CA LYS A 38 -13.11 4.37 -20.89
C LYS A 38 -12.73 3.94 -19.48
N VAL A 39 -13.63 4.20 -18.53
CA VAL A 39 -13.57 3.68 -17.15
C VAL A 39 -14.76 2.78 -16.92
N LEU A 40 -14.57 1.63 -16.26
CA LEU A 40 -15.64 0.69 -15.94
C LEU A 40 -15.42 0.10 -14.56
N VAL A 41 -16.29 0.40 -13.61
CA VAL A 41 -16.21 -0.09 -12.23
C VAL A 41 -17.44 -0.96 -11.95
N PRO A 42 -17.29 -2.27 -11.75
CA PRO A 42 -18.40 -3.13 -11.31
C PRO A 42 -18.90 -2.68 -9.93
N ILE A 43 -20.22 -2.59 -9.75
CA ILE A 43 -20.86 -2.16 -8.50
C ILE A 43 -20.38 -3.01 -7.32
N ARG A 44 -20.24 -4.33 -7.51
CA ARG A 44 -19.72 -5.27 -6.49
C ARG A 44 -18.31 -4.97 -5.96
N LYS A 45 -17.53 -4.13 -6.66
CA LYS A 45 -16.18 -3.71 -6.23
C LYS A 45 -16.17 -2.35 -5.56
N ILE A 46 -17.28 -1.61 -5.60
CA ILE A 46 -17.43 -0.31 -4.96
C ILE A 46 -17.73 -0.55 -3.48
N LYS A 47 -16.83 -0.11 -2.61
CA LYS A 47 -16.98 -0.20 -1.17
C LYS A 47 -17.77 0.99 -0.62
N ARG A 48 -17.42 2.19 -1.09
CA ARG A 48 -18.03 3.45 -0.62
C ARG A 48 -18.01 4.49 -1.73
N VAL A 49 -18.92 5.44 -1.64
CA VAL A 49 -18.97 6.60 -2.52
C VAL A 49 -18.96 7.85 -1.66
N ASN A 50 -17.97 8.72 -1.85
CA ASN A 50 -17.83 9.97 -1.10
C ASN A 50 -18.14 11.17 -1.99
N ARG A 51 -18.66 12.23 -1.37
CA ARG A 51 -18.58 13.57 -1.94
C ARG A 51 -17.17 14.11 -1.69
N SER A 52 -16.54 14.68 -2.71
CA SER A 52 -15.20 15.26 -2.65
C SER A 52 -15.19 16.59 -3.42
N GLU A 53 -14.16 17.40 -3.24
CA GLU A 53 -14.00 18.71 -3.87
C GLU A 53 -12.55 18.91 -4.33
N ASN A 54 -12.33 19.76 -5.34
CA ASN A 54 -10.98 20.06 -5.79
C ASN A 54 -10.22 20.82 -4.70
N VAL A 55 -9.05 20.30 -4.31
CA VAL A 55 -8.16 20.96 -3.33
C VAL A 55 -7.79 22.39 -3.76
N LYS A 56 -7.65 22.64 -5.07
CA LYS A 56 -7.30 23.96 -5.61
C LYS A 56 -8.51 24.84 -5.94
N ASN A 57 -9.69 24.25 -6.14
CA ASN A 57 -10.91 24.94 -6.56
C ASN A 57 -12.17 24.32 -5.90
N PRO A 58 -12.53 24.73 -4.67
CA PRO A 58 -13.60 24.09 -3.89
C PRO A 58 -14.99 24.05 -4.57
N GLU A 59 -15.25 24.93 -5.54
CA GLU A 59 -16.50 24.94 -6.31
C GLU A 59 -16.64 23.71 -7.23
N GLU A 60 -15.51 23.11 -7.63
CA GLU A 60 -15.50 21.86 -8.38
C GLU A 60 -15.72 20.66 -7.45
N LYS A 61 -16.91 20.07 -7.52
CA LYS A 61 -17.31 18.90 -6.73
C LYS A 61 -17.17 17.60 -7.52
N TYR A 62 -16.82 16.54 -6.82
CA TYR A 62 -16.55 15.22 -7.37
C TYR A 62 -17.25 14.11 -6.57
N ILE A 63 -17.49 13.00 -7.25
CA ILE A 63 -17.91 11.74 -6.63
C ILE A 63 -16.69 10.82 -6.62
N GLU A 64 -16.17 10.53 -5.43
CA GLU A 64 -15.06 9.61 -5.25
C GLU A 64 -15.61 8.19 -5.04
N ILE A 65 -15.29 7.28 -5.95
CA ILE A 65 -15.62 5.86 -5.85
C ILE A 65 -14.44 5.14 -5.17
N VAL A 66 -14.67 4.63 -3.97
CA VAL A 66 -13.68 3.89 -3.19
C VAL A 66 -13.85 2.40 -3.44
N ASN A 67 -12.78 1.75 -3.90
CA ASN A 67 -12.70 0.30 -4.08
C ASN A 67 -11.77 -0.32 -3.04
N ASP A 68 -11.84 -1.64 -2.89
CA ASP A 68 -10.85 -2.41 -2.13
C ASP A 68 -9.66 -2.81 -3.02
N CYS A 69 -8.47 -2.75 -2.42
CA CYS A 69 -7.22 -3.24 -2.94
C CYS A 69 -6.75 -4.42 -2.09
N VAL A 70 -5.98 -5.32 -2.70
CA VAL A 70 -5.31 -6.42 -2.00
C VAL A 70 -3.90 -5.97 -1.67
N TYR A 71 -3.54 -6.12 -0.40
CA TYR A 71 -2.23 -5.84 0.14
C TYR A 71 -1.60 -7.16 0.58
N THR A 72 -0.41 -7.45 0.07
CA THR A 72 0.40 -8.58 0.49
C THR A 72 1.65 -8.04 1.17
N LEU A 73 1.90 -8.47 2.39
CA LEU A 73 3.03 -8.05 3.22
C LEU A 73 3.91 -9.26 3.50
N TYR A 74 5.20 -9.14 3.23
CA TYR A 74 6.22 -10.07 3.71
C TYR A 74 6.97 -9.37 4.84
N VAL A 75 6.94 -9.93 6.03
CA VAL A 75 7.57 -9.38 7.23
C VAL A 75 8.74 -10.25 7.61
N LYS A 76 9.93 -9.65 7.63
CA LYS A 76 11.15 -10.32 8.06
C LYS A 76 11.45 -9.96 9.50
N THR A 77 11.37 -10.94 10.39
CA THR A 77 11.88 -10.82 11.76
C THR A 77 13.38 -11.08 11.76
N GLY A 78 14.13 -10.25 12.48
CA GLY A 78 15.59 -10.35 12.49
C GLY A 78 16.13 -11.53 13.27
N TRP A 79 17.44 -11.73 13.15
CA TRP A 79 18.14 -12.88 13.73
C TRP A 79 18.69 -12.61 15.14
N MET A 80 18.54 -11.39 15.65
CA MET A 80 19.04 -11.03 16.98
C MET A 80 18.43 -11.90 18.08
N MET A 81 19.18 -12.07 19.17
CA MET A 81 18.72 -12.85 20.32
C MET A 81 17.42 -12.26 20.86
N LYS A 82 16.39 -13.10 20.99
CA LYS A 82 15.02 -12.70 21.42
C LYS A 82 14.35 -11.66 20.52
N ALA A 83 14.62 -11.69 19.21
CA ALA A 83 13.98 -10.80 18.24
C ALA A 83 12.50 -11.10 17.97
N GLY A 84 11.96 -12.25 18.43
CA GLY A 84 10.58 -12.65 18.17
C GLY A 84 9.56 -12.04 19.13
N THR A 85 8.27 -12.05 18.77
CA THR A 85 7.23 -11.49 19.62
C THR A 85 5.86 -12.15 19.49
N ASP A 86 5.13 -12.17 20.61
CA ASP A 86 3.72 -12.56 20.67
C ASP A 86 2.76 -11.37 20.67
N SER A 87 3.29 -10.14 20.75
CA SER A 87 2.49 -8.91 20.80
C SER A 87 1.61 -8.74 19.56
N ARG A 88 0.54 -7.95 19.71
CA ARG A 88 -0.34 -7.62 18.59
C ARG A 88 0.32 -6.53 17.75
N ILE A 89 0.61 -6.87 16.49
CA ILE A 89 1.23 -5.97 15.53
C ILE A 89 0.15 -5.29 14.68
N SER A 90 0.20 -3.96 14.61
CA SER A 90 -0.64 -3.13 13.76
C SER A 90 0.21 -2.36 12.73
N VAL A 91 -0.38 -2.13 11.57
CA VAL A 91 0.30 -1.49 10.43
C VAL A 91 -0.58 -0.39 9.84
N VAL A 92 0.01 0.77 9.55
CA VAL A 92 -0.59 1.79 8.69
C VAL A 92 0.30 2.00 7.48
N LEU A 93 -0.29 1.84 6.29
CA LEU A 93 0.36 2.17 5.02
C LEU A 93 -0.21 3.47 4.49
N GLY A 94 0.65 4.35 3.97
CA GLY A 94 0.25 5.64 3.39
C GLY A 94 0.82 5.86 1.99
N ASP A 95 0.11 6.63 1.18
CA ASP A 95 0.57 7.07 -0.15
C ASP A 95 1.01 8.55 -0.17
N SER A 96 1.54 8.98 -1.32
CA SER A 96 2.02 10.36 -1.53
C SER A 96 0.90 11.40 -1.57
N PHE A 97 -0.36 10.98 -1.64
CA PHE A 97 -1.54 11.86 -1.62
C PHE A 97 -2.12 12.01 -0.21
N GLY A 98 -1.48 11.41 0.81
CA GLY A 98 -1.92 11.46 2.20
C GLY A 98 -3.04 10.48 2.54
N ARG A 99 -3.41 9.57 1.64
CA ARG A 99 -4.37 8.50 1.92
C ARG A 99 -3.67 7.36 2.64
N SER A 100 -4.41 6.64 3.49
CA SER A 100 -3.86 5.52 4.25
C SER A 100 -4.82 4.35 4.37
N VAL A 101 -4.25 3.17 4.62
CA VAL A 101 -4.94 1.95 5.04
C VAL A 101 -4.39 1.52 6.38
N TRP A 102 -5.29 1.29 7.34
CA TRP A 102 -4.97 0.82 8.68
C TRP A 102 -5.34 -0.65 8.83
N ILE A 103 -4.39 -1.42 9.36
CA ILE A 103 -4.46 -2.85 9.61
C ILE A 103 -4.30 -3.01 11.14
N PRO A 104 -5.41 -3.16 11.89
CA PRO A 104 -5.38 -3.15 13.35
C PRO A 104 -4.64 -4.36 13.95
N GLU A 105 -4.69 -5.50 13.27
CA GLU A 105 -4.08 -6.74 13.73
C GLU A 105 -3.58 -7.54 12.53
N LEU A 106 -2.28 -7.51 12.30
CA LEU A 106 -1.65 -8.11 11.12
C LEU A 106 -1.84 -9.63 11.06
N ARG A 107 -1.87 -10.30 12.22
CA ARG A 107 -2.13 -11.75 12.34
C ARG A 107 -3.45 -12.18 11.70
N SER A 108 -4.47 -11.31 11.68
CA SER A 108 -5.75 -11.58 11.01
C SER A 108 -5.66 -11.72 9.49
N TRP A 109 -4.54 -11.28 8.90
CA TRP A 109 -4.24 -11.41 7.47
C TRP A 109 -3.26 -12.55 7.18
N GLY A 110 -2.90 -13.37 8.18
CA GLY A 110 -1.90 -14.42 8.05
C GLY A 110 -2.22 -15.43 6.94
N LEU A 111 -1.20 -15.78 6.15
CA LEU A 111 -1.26 -16.82 5.11
C LEU A 111 -0.36 -18.02 5.39
N MET A 112 0.29 -18.07 6.55
CA MET A 112 1.09 -19.22 6.96
C MET A 112 0.18 -20.41 7.33
N PRO A 113 0.71 -21.65 7.32
CA PRO A 113 -0.05 -22.84 7.70
C PRO A 113 -0.67 -22.75 9.09
N ASP A 114 -1.69 -23.57 9.34
CA ASP A 114 -2.34 -23.67 10.64
C ASP A 114 -1.32 -23.97 11.75
N ALA A 115 -1.47 -23.31 12.89
CA ALA A 115 -0.57 -23.36 14.05
C ALA A 115 0.85 -22.79 13.84
N HIS A 116 1.11 -22.09 12.73
CA HIS A 116 2.34 -21.30 12.58
C HIS A 116 2.39 -20.15 13.60
N ASP A 117 3.53 -20.03 14.26
CA ASP A 117 3.79 -18.94 15.19
C ASP A 117 4.42 -17.76 14.45
N TYR A 118 3.70 -16.65 14.43
CA TYR A 118 4.08 -15.47 13.64
C TYR A 118 5.06 -14.62 14.41
N PHE A 119 5.92 -13.91 13.67
CA PHE A 119 6.91 -12.97 14.18
C PHE A 119 8.02 -13.63 14.99
N GLU A 120 8.33 -14.89 14.70
CA GLU A 120 9.42 -15.62 15.34
C GLU A 120 10.80 -15.21 14.85
N ARG A 121 11.82 -15.35 15.71
CA ARG A 121 13.19 -14.94 15.36
C ARG A 121 13.63 -15.57 14.05
N GLY A 122 14.00 -14.72 13.09
CA GLY A 122 14.47 -15.15 11.79
C GLY A 122 13.38 -15.61 10.82
N SER A 123 12.10 -15.57 11.20
CA SER A 123 10.98 -15.93 10.32
C SER A 123 10.84 -14.95 9.16
N LEU A 124 10.24 -15.44 8.07
CA LEU A 124 9.68 -14.62 7.01
C LEU A 124 8.20 -14.95 6.94
N ASP A 125 7.38 -14.03 7.45
CA ASP A 125 5.93 -14.24 7.56
C ASP A 125 5.19 -13.50 6.45
N VAL A 126 4.15 -14.14 5.90
CA VAL A 126 3.37 -13.58 4.79
C VAL A 126 1.94 -13.33 5.23
N PHE A 127 1.46 -12.14 4.92
CA PHE A 127 0.12 -11.67 5.23
C PHE A 127 -0.54 -11.15 3.95
N SER A 128 -1.82 -11.43 3.76
CA SER A 128 -2.59 -10.87 2.65
C SER A 128 -4.00 -10.54 3.07
N GLY A 129 -4.44 -9.32 2.80
CA GLY A 129 -5.79 -8.89 3.11
C GLY A 129 -6.29 -7.76 2.23
N ARG A 130 -7.54 -7.37 2.47
CA ARG A 130 -8.21 -6.32 1.71
C ARG A 130 -8.35 -5.06 2.55
N GLY A 131 -8.12 -3.92 1.92
CA GLY A 131 -8.33 -2.61 2.52
C GLY A 131 -8.67 -1.56 1.47
N SER A 132 -9.00 -0.35 1.93
CA SER A 132 -9.27 0.77 1.04
C SER A 132 -8.11 0.99 0.09
N CYS A 133 -8.39 1.15 -1.20
CA CYS A 133 -7.34 1.41 -2.19
C CYS A 133 -6.63 2.74 -1.91
N ILE A 134 -5.31 2.65 -1.68
CA ILE A 134 -4.40 3.79 -1.73
C ILE A 134 -3.56 3.72 -3.00
N GLY A 135 -2.87 4.80 -3.33
CA GLY A 135 -1.83 4.78 -4.36
C GLY A 135 -0.67 3.89 -3.93
N SER A 136 0.46 3.97 -4.62
CA SER A 136 1.62 3.18 -4.20
C SER A 136 2.03 3.55 -2.76
N PRO A 137 2.14 2.56 -1.86
CA PRO A 137 2.59 2.80 -0.50
C PRO A 137 4.00 3.40 -0.50
N CYS A 138 4.19 4.49 0.22
CA CYS A 138 5.50 5.11 0.43
C CYS A 138 5.75 5.50 1.89
N ARG A 139 4.75 5.32 2.76
CA ARG A 139 4.85 5.53 4.20
C ARG A 139 4.40 4.28 4.93
N LEU A 140 5.15 3.91 5.97
CA LEU A 140 4.85 2.81 6.88
C LEU A 140 4.85 3.35 8.30
N ASN A 141 3.83 2.98 9.07
CA ASN A 141 3.83 3.05 10.51
C ASN A 141 3.57 1.65 11.06
N LEU A 142 4.56 1.06 11.72
CA LEU A 142 4.52 -0.28 12.29
C LEU A 142 4.50 -0.14 13.80
N THR A 143 3.52 -0.75 14.47
CA THR A 143 3.33 -0.60 15.92
C THR A 143 3.07 -1.94 16.57
N SER A 144 3.86 -2.25 17.59
CA SER A 144 3.59 -3.31 18.56
C SER A 144 2.75 -2.74 19.70
N ASP A 145 1.79 -3.50 20.22
CA ASP A 145 1.07 -3.09 21.43
C ASP A 145 1.86 -3.35 22.72
N GLY A 146 3.02 -3.99 22.62
CA GLY A 146 3.89 -4.27 23.76
C GLY A 146 3.27 -5.26 24.77
N SER A 147 2.22 -5.98 24.38
CA SER A 147 1.57 -6.97 25.24
C SER A 147 2.39 -8.27 25.32
N GLU A 148 2.19 -9.04 26.38
CA GLU A 148 2.81 -10.36 26.61
C GLU A 148 4.28 -10.36 27.09
N TRP A 149 4.77 -11.54 27.48
CA TRP A 149 6.06 -11.74 28.17
C TRP A 149 7.27 -11.61 27.23
N HIS A 150 7.06 -11.70 25.92
CA HIS A 150 8.06 -11.55 24.86
C HIS A 150 7.66 -10.41 23.91
N HIS A 151 7.42 -9.22 24.48
CA HIS A 151 6.88 -8.09 23.73
C HIS A 151 7.91 -7.32 22.88
N GLY A 152 9.21 -7.54 23.14
CA GLY A 152 10.28 -6.89 22.39
C GLY A 152 10.49 -7.56 21.05
N TRP A 153 10.21 -6.85 19.96
CA TRP A 153 10.31 -7.38 18.60
C TRP A 153 11.40 -6.69 17.81
N TYR A 154 12.21 -7.41 17.05
CA TYR A 154 13.10 -6.80 16.06
C TYR A 154 12.67 -7.16 14.65
N CYS A 155 12.27 -6.14 13.90
CA CYS A 155 11.85 -6.26 12.51
C CYS A 155 12.96 -5.74 11.59
N ASP A 156 13.42 -6.57 10.66
CA ASP A 156 14.41 -6.19 9.64
C ASP A 156 13.71 -5.32 8.58
N TYR A 157 12.74 -5.89 7.87
CA TYR A 157 12.03 -5.19 6.80
C TYR A 157 10.61 -5.71 6.60
N ILE A 158 9.81 -4.87 5.93
CA ILE A 158 8.49 -5.23 5.42
C ILE A 158 8.43 -4.93 3.93
N GLU A 159 8.19 -5.96 3.13
CA GLU A 159 7.89 -5.81 1.70
C GLU A 159 6.39 -5.77 1.49
N VAL A 160 5.90 -4.72 0.86
CA VAL A 160 4.49 -4.46 0.63
C VAL A 160 4.21 -4.45 -0.86
N THR A 161 3.29 -5.30 -1.29
CA THR A 161 2.70 -5.27 -2.63
C THR A 161 1.24 -4.84 -2.54
N SER A 162 0.87 -3.76 -3.23
CA SER A 162 -0.51 -3.30 -3.37
C SER A 162 -1.01 -3.54 -4.79
N THR A 163 -2.19 -4.15 -4.91
CA THR A 163 -2.85 -4.42 -6.18
C THR A 163 -4.31 -3.98 -6.13
N GLY A 164 -4.76 -3.27 -7.17
CA GLY A 164 -6.09 -2.69 -7.22
C GLY A 164 -6.77 -2.87 -8.57
N PRO A 165 -8.12 -2.86 -8.62
CA PRO A 165 -8.82 -2.78 -9.89
C PRO A 165 -8.41 -1.49 -10.62
N GLN A 166 -7.88 -1.62 -11.84
CA GLN A 166 -7.44 -0.48 -12.68
C GLN A 166 -6.30 0.35 -12.09
N GLN A 167 -5.54 -0.19 -11.14
CA GLN A 167 -4.32 0.43 -10.63
C GLN A 167 -3.11 -0.45 -10.94
N PRO A 168 -1.98 0.13 -11.39
CA PRO A 168 -0.76 -0.63 -11.58
C PRO A 168 -0.29 -1.19 -10.24
N CYS A 169 0.22 -2.42 -10.25
CA CYS A 169 0.81 -3.03 -9.06
C CYS A 169 1.94 -2.13 -8.54
N ALA A 170 1.97 -1.91 -7.24
CA ALA A 170 3.00 -1.13 -6.58
C ALA A 170 3.68 -1.99 -5.52
N GLN A 171 5.01 -2.04 -5.58
CA GLN A 171 5.84 -2.77 -4.64
C GLN A 171 6.75 -1.77 -3.93
N THR A 172 6.85 -1.90 -2.61
CA THR A 172 7.68 -1.08 -1.75
C THR A 172 8.30 -1.93 -0.65
N VAL A 173 9.60 -1.82 -0.44
CA VAL A 173 10.32 -2.43 0.68
C VAL A 173 10.64 -1.35 1.69
N PHE A 174 10.21 -1.56 2.94
CA PHE A 174 10.52 -0.71 4.07
C PHE A 174 11.52 -1.40 4.98
N TYR A 175 12.77 -0.93 5.00
CA TYR A 175 13.77 -1.35 5.96
C TYR A 175 13.48 -0.70 7.31
N VAL A 176 13.09 -1.53 8.27
CA VAL A 176 12.75 -1.16 9.63
C VAL A 176 14.01 -1.16 10.48
N ASP A 177 14.77 -2.25 10.54
CA ASP A 177 16.04 -2.37 11.29
C ASP A 177 15.96 -1.79 12.72
N GLN A 178 14.85 -2.05 13.42
CA GLN A 178 14.55 -1.40 14.69
C GLN A 178 13.90 -2.38 15.67
N TRP A 179 14.29 -2.26 16.95
CA TRP A 179 13.55 -2.86 18.05
C TRP A 179 12.24 -2.07 18.28
N LEU A 180 11.12 -2.79 18.29
CA LEU A 180 9.83 -2.34 18.77
C LEU A 180 9.67 -2.87 20.20
N ALA A 181 10.30 -2.19 21.16
CA ALA A 181 10.42 -2.64 22.54
C ALA A 181 10.51 -1.44 23.50
N THR A 182 10.15 -1.63 24.78
CA THR A 182 10.29 -0.58 25.81
C THR A 182 11.54 -0.74 26.68
N ASP A 183 12.18 -1.90 26.64
CA ASP A 183 13.33 -2.31 27.42
C ASP A 183 14.64 -2.32 26.63
N ILE A 184 14.58 -2.17 25.30
CA ILE A 184 15.73 -2.12 24.39
C ILE A 184 15.68 -0.83 23.54
N PRO A 185 16.81 -0.11 23.37
CA PRO A 185 16.87 1.06 22.48
C PRO A 185 16.31 0.75 21.08
N PRO A 186 15.47 1.63 20.50
CA PRO A 186 15.22 3.02 20.88
C PRO A 186 14.14 3.23 21.96
N PHE A 187 13.69 2.19 22.67
CA PHE A 187 12.62 2.25 23.67
C PHE A 187 11.28 2.74 23.10
N GLN A 188 11.00 2.34 21.86
CA GLN A 188 9.79 2.71 21.13
C GLN A 188 9.10 1.44 20.68
N LEU A 189 7.78 1.37 20.87
CA LEU A 189 6.94 0.30 20.32
C LEU A 189 6.49 0.56 18.87
N THR A 190 6.98 1.66 18.28
CA THR A 190 6.56 2.11 16.96
C THR A 190 7.76 2.43 16.09
N ALA A 191 7.72 2.00 14.83
CA ALA A 191 8.67 2.35 13.79
C ALA A 191 7.97 3.06 12.63
N PHE A 192 8.42 4.29 12.33
CA PHE A 192 7.88 5.10 11.26
C PHE A 192 8.88 5.26 10.11
N ARG A 193 8.45 5.00 8.87
CA ARG A 193 9.26 5.18 7.65
C ARG A 193 8.48 6.00 6.64
N ASP A 194 9.04 7.10 6.16
CA ASP A 194 8.43 7.95 5.13
C ASP A 194 9.39 8.14 3.96
N GLY A 195 9.03 7.55 2.82
CA GLY A 195 9.72 7.69 1.54
C GLY A 195 8.89 8.41 0.48
N CYS A 196 7.79 9.09 0.87
CA CYS A 196 6.90 9.73 -0.09
C CYS A 196 7.53 10.91 -0.83
N TYR A 197 8.55 11.54 -0.23
CA TYR A 197 9.34 12.62 -0.84
C TYR A 197 10.30 12.12 -1.95
N MET A 198 10.62 10.83 -2.00
CA MET A 198 11.50 10.26 -3.02
C MET A 198 10.81 10.05 -4.39
N ARG A 199 9.61 10.60 -4.58
CA ARG A 199 8.82 10.51 -5.82
C ARG A 199 8.96 11.70 -6.75
N ASP A 200 9.69 12.75 -6.35
CA ASP A 200 9.97 13.90 -7.22
C ASP A 200 11.08 13.62 -8.25
N GLU A 201 11.80 12.49 -8.14
CA GLU A 201 12.60 12.01 -9.25
C GLU A 201 11.72 11.30 -10.29
N PRO A 202 11.76 11.70 -11.57
CA PRO A 202 10.96 11.07 -12.61
C PRO A 202 11.39 9.60 -12.75
N ARG A 203 10.58 8.69 -12.21
CA ARG A 203 10.70 7.25 -12.46
C ARG A 203 10.88 7.04 -13.95
N LYS A 204 12.05 6.54 -14.36
CA LYS A 204 12.28 6.10 -15.75
C LYS A 204 11.17 5.11 -16.09
N ARG A 205 10.31 5.53 -17.01
CA ARG A 205 9.11 4.82 -17.44
C ARG A 205 9.54 3.44 -17.97
N GLY A 206 9.33 2.36 -17.21
CA GLY A 206 9.64 0.99 -17.65
C GLY A 206 10.41 0.08 -16.68
N THR A 207 10.85 0.53 -15.51
CA THR A 207 11.52 -0.35 -14.55
C THR A 207 10.56 -0.79 -13.43
N ASN A 208 10.21 -2.08 -13.38
CA ASN A 208 9.44 -2.73 -12.30
C ASN A 208 10.27 -2.84 -11.00
N VAL A 209 10.97 -1.77 -10.61
CA VAL A 209 11.84 -1.78 -9.43
C VAL A 209 11.00 -1.33 -8.23
N PRO A 210 11.00 -2.10 -7.12
CA PRO A 210 10.30 -1.71 -5.91
C PRO A 210 10.84 -0.37 -5.38
N LEU A 211 9.96 0.43 -4.78
CA LEU A 211 10.43 1.58 -3.99
C LEU A 211 11.15 1.05 -2.74
N ILE A 212 12.36 1.53 -2.46
CA ILE A 212 13.08 1.17 -1.24
C ILE A 212 13.01 2.37 -0.29
N VAL A 213 12.59 2.13 0.95
CA VAL A 213 12.49 3.14 2.00
C VAL A 213 13.27 2.65 3.21
N GLY A 214 14.28 3.41 3.64
CA GLY A 214 15.24 2.99 4.67
C GLY A 214 16.57 2.56 4.06
N ASN A 215 17.44 1.92 4.85
CA ASN A 215 18.80 1.60 4.43
C ASN A 215 18.98 0.07 4.23
N PRO A 216 19.13 -0.41 2.98
CA PRO A 216 19.35 -1.84 2.70
C PRO A 216 20.75 -2.35 3.08
N GLU A 217 21.71 -1.46 3.34
CA GLU A 217 23.14 -1.80 3.47
C GLU A 217 23.60 -2.03 4.92
N ARG A 218 22.70 -2.01 5.92
CA ARG A 218 23.10 -2.41 7.27
C ARG A 218 23.08 -3.94 7.36
N PRO A 219 24.24 -4.60 7.58
CA PRO A 219 24.25 -6.02 7.85
C PRO A 219 23.64 -6.28 9.24
N ALA A 220 22.81 -7.32 9.30
CA ALA A 220 22.26 -7.91 10.52
C ALA A 220 23.35 -8.35 11.51
#